data_AF-A0A2X1PY81-F1
#
_entry.id   AF-A0A2X1PY81-F1
#
_cell.length_a   1.000
_cell.length_b   1.000
_cell.length_c   1.000
_cell.angle_alpha   90.00
_cell.angle_beta   90.00
_cell.angle_gamma   90.00
#
_symmetry.space_group_name_H-M   'P 1'
#
loop_
_entity.id
_entity.type
_entity.pdbx_description
1 polymer ?
#
loop_
_entity_poly.entity_id
_entity_poly.type
_entity_poly.pdbx_seq_one_letter_code
_entity_poly.pdbx_strand_id
1 'polypeptide(L)'
;MGAKRTDIVEAIFGVRELIEGTIKLHGKTVKNHTALEAINNGFALVTEERRSTGIYSNLSIEFNSLISNMKSYLTPWKLLSTKKMKSDTQWVIDSMNVKTPSHRTTIGSLSGGNQQKVIIGRWLLTQPEILMLDEPTRGIDIGAKFEIYQLIQELAKKDKGIIMISSEMPELLGVTDRIFSNE
;
A
#
# COMPACT_ATOMS: atom_id res chain seq x y z
N MET A 1 -1.59 6.07 20.96
CA MET A 1 -1.86 4.66 21.26
C MET A 1 -3.21 4.57 21.97
N GLY A 2 -4.19 3.81 21.45
CA GLY A 2 -5.47 3.59 22.14
C GLY A 2 -6.73 3.56 21.26
N ALA A 3 -6.72 4.15 20.07
CA ALA A 3 -7.94 4.32 19.27
C ALA A 3 -8.34 3.11 18.38
N LYS A 4 -7.55 2.01 18.42
CA LYS A 4 -7.78 0.77 17.64
C LYS A 4 -8.02 0.99 16.13
N ARG A 5 -7.45 2.05 15.56
CA ARG A 5 -7.61 2.42 14.13
C ARG A 5 -6.99 1.36 13.22
N THR A 6 -5.79 0.91 13.55
CA THR A 6 -5.08 -0.19 12.87
C THR A 6 -5.92 -1.48 12.90
N ASP A 7 -6.50 -1.83 14.05
CA ASP A 7 -7.35 -3.03 14.16
C ASP A 7 -8.53 -3.01 13.18
N ILE A 8 -9.12 -1.84 12.91
CA ILE A 8 -10.24 -1.69 11.96
C ILE A 8 -9.78 -1.99 10.54
N VAL A 9 -8.68 -1.39 10.08
CA VAL A 9 -8.19 -1.63 8.71
C VAL A 9 -7.62 -3.05 8.55
N GLU A 10 -7.02 -3.62 9.59
CA GLU A 10 -6.60 -5.02 9.61
C GLU A 10 -7.80 -5.97 9.50
N ALA A 11 -8.92 -5.67 10.17
CA ALA A 11 -10.14 -6.46 10.07
C ALA A 11 -10.78 -6.32 8.69
N ILE A 12 -10.80 -5.12 8.11
CA ILE A 12 -11.27 -4.90 6.73
C ILE A 12 -10.41 -5.67 5.74
N PHE A 13 -9.09 -5.73 5.95
CA PHE A 13 -8.15 -6.39 5.05
C PHE A 13 -8.02 -7.91 5.29
N GLY A 14 -8.69 -8.47 6.30
CA GLY A 14 -8.58 -9.90 6.61
C GLY A 14 -7.23 -10.33 7.18
N VAL A 15 -6.51 -9.41 7.82
CA VAL A 15 -5.32 -9.70 8.67
C VAL A 15 -5.76 -10.05 10.09
N ARG A 16 -6.88 -9.44 10.52
CA ARG A 16 -7.54 -9.69 11.79
C ARG A 16 -8.94 -10.23 11.52
N GLU A 17 -9.43 -11.11 12.39
CA GLU A 17 -10.80 -11.64 12.29
C GLU A 17 -11.84 -10.54 12.57
N LEU A 18 -12.84 -10.45 11.69
CA LEU A 18 -14.01 -9.59 11.87
C LEU A 18 -15.06 -10.33 12.72
N ILE A 19 -15.20 -9.94 13.99
CA ILE A 19 -16.14 -10.58 14.93
C ILE A 19 -17.59 -10.23 14.59
N GLU A 20 -17.86 -8.94 14.36
CA GLU A 20 -19.19 -8.40 14.02
C GLU A 20 -19.09 -7.26 13.01
N GLY A 21 -20.21 -6.94 12.36
CA GLY A 21 -20.29 -5.87 11.34
C GLY A 21 -20.35 -6.41 9.91
N THR A 22 -20.34 -5.50 8.94
CA THR A 22 -20.42 -5.87 7.52
C THR A 22 -19.63 -4.89 6.66
N ILE A 23 -18.78 -5.44 5.79
CA ILE A 23 -18.07 -4.67 4.76
C ILE A 23 -18.92 -4.70 3.49
N LYS A 24 -19.20 -3.53 2.92
CA LYS A 24 -19.92 -3.42 1.64
C LYS A 24 -19.11 -2.60 0.64
N LEU A 25 -18.96 -3.11 -0.58
CA LEU A 25 -18.36 -2.42 -1.72
C LEU A 25 -19.40 -2.39 -2.86
N HIS A 26 -19.70 -1.20 -3.39
CA HIS A 26 -20.79 -0.98 -4.37
C HIS A 26 -22.15 -1.57 -3.92
N GLY A 27 -22.45 -1.46 -2.62
CA GLY A 27 -23.69 -2.00 -2.04
C GLY A 27 -23.70 -3.53 -1.84
N LYS A 28 -22.69 -4.25 -2.34
CA LYS A 28 -22.57 -5.70 -2.17
C LYS A 28 -21.73 -6.03 -0.95
N THR A 29 -22.20 -6.97 -0.13
CA THR A 29 -21.40 -7.48 0.99
C THR A 29 -20.15 -8.18 0.48
N VAL A 30 -19.00 -7.80 1.02
CA VAL A 30 -17.70 -8.39 0.74
C VAL A 30 -17.24 -9.16 1.98
N LYS A 31 -16.63 -10.33 1.76
CA LYS A 31 -16.01 -11.14 2.81
C LYS A 31 -14.51 -11.19 2.56
N ASN A 32 -13.76 -10.68 3.52
CA ASN A 32 -12.30 -10.67 3.51
C ASN A 32 -11.81 -11.48 4.70
N HIS A 33 -11.83 -12.81 4.61
CA HIS A 33 -11.31 -13.68 5.67
C HIS A 33 -9.79 -13.77 5.65
N THR A 34 -9.19 -13.46 4.51
CA THR A 34 -7.74 -13.41 4.32
C THR A 34 -7.33 -12.18 3.53
N ALA A 35 -6.08 -11.74 3.71
CA ALA A 35 -5.48 -10.68 2.89
C ALA A 35 -5.57 -10.95 1.38
N LEU A 36 -5.46 -12.22 0.96
CA LEU A 36 -5.57 -12.57 -0.45
C LEU A 36 -6.99 -12.35 -0.99
N GLU A 37 -8.02 -12.66 -0.20
CA GLU A 37 -9.41 -12.35 -0.56
C GLU A 37 -9.62 -10.84 -0.66
N ALA A 38 -9.12 -10.07 0.31
CA ALA A 38 -9.20 -8.61 0.28
C ALA A 38 -8.56 -8.03 -0.99
N ILE A 39 -7.37 -8.52 -1.38
CA ILE A 39 -6.69 -8.11 -2.62
C ILE A 39 -7.56 -8.42 -3.85
N ASN A 40 -8.12 -9.63 -3.93
CA ASN A 40 -8.98 -10.01 -5.07
C ASN A 40 -10.29 -9.20 -5.11
N ASN A 41 -10.77 -8.74 -3.95
CA ASN A 41 -11.93 -7.87 -3.81
C ASN A 41 -11.61 -6.39 -4.04
N GLY A 42 -10.37 -6.05 -4.42
CA GLY A 42 -9.96 -4.69 -4.79
C GLY A 42 -9.43 -3.84 -3.64
N PHE A 43 -9.07 -4.43 -2.50
CA PHE A 43 -8.47 -3.71 -1.37
C PHE A 43 -6.94 -3.79 -1.39
N ALA A 44 -6.28 -2.75 -0.90
CA ALA A 44 -4.85 -2.75 -0.58
C ALA A 44 -4.60 -2.10 0.78
N LEU A 45 -3.56 -2.55 1.49
CA LEU A 45 -3.19 -2.03 2.80
C LEU A 45 -1.69 -1.74 2.91
N VAL A 46 -1.33 -0.48 3.09
CA VAL A 46 -0.01 -0.06 3.55
C VAL A 46 -0.04 -0.03 5.08
N THR A 47 0.76 -0.89 5.71
CA THR A 47 0.80 -1.07 7.17
C THR A 47 1.66 -0.02 7.87
N GLU A 48 1.31 0.31 9.12
CA GLU A 48 2.03 1.26 9.98
C GLU A 48 3.53 0.90 10.15
N GLU A 49 3.83 -0.33 10.56
CA GLU A 49 5.19 -0.76 10.86
C GLU A 49 5.94 -1.23 9.61
N ARG A 50 6.25 -0.27 8.75
CA ARG A 50 6.98 -0.45 7.48
C ARG A 50 8.15 -1.43 7.54
N ARG A 51 8.98 -1.39 8.60
CA ARG A 51 10.20 -2.22 8.71
C ARG A 51 9.94 -3.67 9.09
N SER A 52 8.91 -3.95 9.89
CA SER A 52 8.62 -5.29 10.39
C SER A 52 7.61 -6.03 9.51
N THR A 53 6.62 -5.32 8.96
CA THR A 53 5.52 -5.92 8.20
C THR A 53 5.40 -5.39 6.77
N GLY A 54 5.94 -4.21 6.46
CA GLY A 54 5.79 -3.59 5.14
C GLY A 54 6.82 -4.03 4.08
N ILE A 55 8.06 -4.33 4.48
CA ILE A 55 9.16 -4.65 3.55
C ILE A 55 9.87 -5.96 3.89
N TYR A 56 10.40 -6.57 2.84
CA TYR A 56 11.41 -7.62 2.95
C TYR A 56 12.79 -6.96 2.81
N SER A 57 13.32 -6.48 3.94
CA SER A 57 14.49 -5.58 3.99
C SER A 57 15.73 -6.08 3.23
N ASN A 58 15.96 -7.39 3.20
CA ASN A 58 17.13 -8.00 2.56
C ASN A 58 16.91 -8.36 1.08
N LEU A 59 15.71 -8.12 0.56
CA LEU A 59 15.35 -8.45 -0.83
C LEU A 59 15.32 -7.19 -1.70
N SER A 60 15.36 -7.42 -3.01
CA SER A 60 15.45 -6.35 -4.00
C SER A 60 14.19 -5.49 -4.05
N ILE A 61 14.31 -4.31 -4.66
CA ILE A 61 13.16 -3.49 -5.06
C ILE A 61 12.23 -4.30 -5.96
N GLU A 62 12.74 -5.04 -6.94
CA GLU A 62 11.92 -5.93 -7.79
C GLU A 62 11.04 -6.88 -6.96
N PHE A 63 11.62 -7.63 -6.02
CA PHE A 63 10.82 -8.52 -5.17
C PHE A 63 9.78 -7.74 -4.36
N ASN A 64 10.22 -6.65 -3.74
CA ASN A 64 9.36 -5.79 -2.93
C ASN A 64 8.33 -5.01 -3.76
N SER A 65 8.45 -4.89 -5.08
CA SER A 65 7.42 -4.29 -5.93
C SER A 65 6.38 -5.31 -6.32
N LEU A 66 6.78 -6.56 -6.57
CA LEU A 66 5.93 -7.52 -7.30
C LEU A 66 5.20 -8.52 -6.39
N ILE A 67 5.65 -8.71 -5.14
CA ILE A 67 5.21 -9.82 -4.29
C ILE A 67 3.68 -9.87 -4.06
N SER A 68 3.01 -8.73 -3.89
CA SER A 68 1.54 -8.69 -3.71
C SER A 68 0.75 -8.99 -4.98
N ASN A 69 1.39 -9.01 -6.15
CA ASN A 69 0.75 -9.20 -7.45
C ASN A 69 1.29 -10.43 -8.19
N MET A 70 1.90 -11.38 -7.49
CA MET A 70 2.69 -12.46 -8.10
C MET A 70 1.94 -13.24 -9.20
N LYS A 71 0.62 -13.45 -9.02
CA LYS A 71 -0.24 -14.17 -9.98
C LYS A 71 -0.28 -13.51 -11.37
N SER A 72 -0.12 -12.19 -11.46
CA SER A 72 -0.16 -11.45 -12.73
C SER A 72 1.07 -11.69 -13.62
N TYR A 73 2.11 -12.31 -13.06
CA TYR A 73 3.36 -12.63 -13.76
C TYR A 73 3.45 -14.08 -14.25
N LEU A 74 2.46 -14.92 -13.94
CA LEU A 74 2.41 -16.30 -14.41
C LEU A 74 2.07 -16.35 -15.90
N THR A 75 2.87 -17.07 -16.66
CA THR A 75 2.62 -17.44 -18.05
C THR A 75 1.62 -18.61 -18.12
N PRO A 76 1.06 -18.95 -19.31
CA PRO A 76 0.20 -20.13 -19.47
C PRO A 76 0.85 -21.45 -19.02
N TRP A 77 2.18 -21.52 -19.01
CA TRP A 77 2.94 -22.68 -18.50
C TRP A 77 3.29 -22.60 -17.02
N LYS A 78 2.67 -21.68 -16.26
CA LYS A 78 2.93 -21.43 -14.83
C LYS A 78 4.38 -21.05 -14.50
N LEU A 79 5.11 -20.51 -15.47
CA LEU A 79 6.43 -19.90 -15.28
C LEU A 79 6.31 -18.39 -15.10
N LEU A 80 7.28 -17.75 -14.45
CA LEU A 80 7.30 -16.31 -14.25
C LEU A 80 7.81 -15.56 -15.50
N SER A 81 7.09 -14.51 -15.90
CA SER A 81 7.46 -13.63 -17.02
C SER A 81 8.45 -12.55 -16.58
N THR A 82 9.75 -12.78 -16.74
CA THR A 82 10.80 -11.81 -16.42
C THR A 82 10.62 -10.47 -17.14
N LYS A 83 10.12 -10.49 -18.39
CA LYS A 83 9.85 -9.27 -19.17
C LYS A 83 8.79 -8.41 -18.49
N LYS A 84 7.68 -9.01 -18.06
CA LYS A 84 6.60 -8.29 -17.37
C LYS A 84 7.04 -7.82 -15.99
N MET A 85 7.74 -8.66 -15.24
CA MET A 85 8.29 -8.31 -13.91
C MET A 85 9.20 -7.08 -13.98
N LYS A 86 10.12 -7.05 -14.95
CA LYS A 86 11.02 -5.91 -15.17
C LYS A 86 10.26 -4.64 -15.56
N SER A 87 9.24 -4.78 -16.44
CA SER A 87 8.39 -3.67 -16.86
C SER A 87 7.61 -3.05 -15.70
N ASP A 88 6.96 -3.88 -14.89
CA ASP A 88 6.14 -3.42 -13.76
C ASP A 88 7.02 -2.84 -12.64
N THR A 89 8.22 -3.39 -12.43
CA THR A 89 9.20 -2.82 -11.48
C THR A 89 9.67 -1.45 -11.94
N GLN A 90 9.96 -1.29 -13.24
CA GLN A 90 10.32 0.02 -13.80
C GLN A 90 9.17 1.01 -13.65
N TRP A 91 7.94 0.58 -13.91
CA TRP A 91 6.76 1.41 -13.71
C TRP A 91 6.62 1.89 -12.25
N VAL A 92 6.88 1.04 -11.26
CA VAL A 92 6.89 1.45 -9.84
C VAL A 92 7.95 2.51 -9.58
N ILE A 93 9.17 2.31 -10.08
CA ILE A 93 10.28 3.24 -9.90
C ILE A 93 9.94 4.61 -10.49
N ASP A 94 9.42 4.64 -11.72
CA ASP A 94 9.13 5.88 -12.43
C ASP A 94 7.91 6.59 -11.84
N SER A 95 6.80 5.86 -11.67
CA SER A 95 5.54 6.45 -11.22
C SER A 95 5.61 6.97 -9.80
N MET A 96 6.39 6.31 -8.93
CA MET A 96 6.57 6.76 -7.53
C MET A 96 7.80 7.65 -7.36
N ASN A 97 8.57 7.91 -8.43
CA ASN A 97 9.83 8.65 -8.41
C ASN A 97 10.82 8.10 -7.36
N VAL A 98 11.09 6.79 -7.42
CA VAL A 98 12.01 6.08 -6.51
C VAL A 98 13.45 6.34 -6.94
N LYS A 99 14.24 6.92 -6.05
CA LYS A 99 15.69 7.12 -6.24
C LYS A 99 16.40 5.82 -5.92
N THR A 100 16.80 5.07 -6.96
CA THR A 100 17.55 3.81 -6.82
C THR A 100 18.56 3.64 -7.96
N PRO A 101 19.75 3.03 -7.71
CA PRO A 101 20.69 2.68 -8.77
C PRO A 101 20.15 1.64 -9.77
N SER A 102 19.30 0.71 -9.31
CA SER A 102 18.78 -0.38 -10.15
C SER A 102 17.57 -1.08 -9.51
N HIS A 103 16.91 -1.96 -10.27
CA HIS A 103 15.82 -2.83 -9.77
C HIS A 103 16.31 -3.87 -8.75
N ARG A 104 17.61 -4.21 -8.82
CA ARG A 104 18.25 -5.23 -7.98
C ARG A 104 18.74 -4.69 -6.65
N THR A 105 18.75 -3.37 -6.47
CA THR A 105 19.11 -2.73 -5.20
C THR A 105 18.26 -3.31 -4.08
N THR A 106 18.89 -3.65 -2.96
CA THR A 106 18.21 -4.10 -1.74
C THR A 106 17.34 -2.97 -1.19
N ILE A 107 16.06 -3.23 -0.92
CA ILE A 107 15.15 -2.17 -0.45
C ILE A 107 15.62 -1.57 0.90
N GLY A 108 16.24 -2.39 1.75
CA GLY A 108 16.77 -1.97 3.05
C GLY A 108 17.82 -0.86 2.98
N SER A 109 18.53 -0.71 1.85
CA SER A 109 19.55 0.34 1.67
C SER A 109 18.98 1.67 1.19
N LEU A 110 17.68 1.74 0.85
CA LEU A 110 17.03 2.98 0.45
C LEU A 110 16.65 3.84 1.66
N SER A 111 16.46 5.14 1.45
CA SER A 111 15.88 6.02 2.47
C SER A 111 14.44 5.61 2.80
N GLY A 112 13.95 5.97 3.99
CA GLY A 112 12.58 5.64 4.43
C GLY A 112 11.51 6.08 3.43
N GLY A 113 11.64 7.30 2.86
CA GLY A 113 10.73 7.79 1.82
C GLY A 113 10.73 6.93 0.55
N ASN A 114 11.90 6.51 0.08
CA ASN A 114 11.99 5.63 -1.10
C ASN A 114 11.47 4.22 -0.80
N GLN A 115 11.67 3.71 0.41
CA GLN A 115 11.07 2.44 0.85
C GLN A 115 9.54 2.55 0.81
N GLN A 116 8.98 3.65 1.32
CA GLN A 116 7.54 3.87 1.33
C GLN A 116 6.94 3.97 -0.08
N LYS A 117 7.59 4.71 -0.98
CA LYS A 117 7.23 4.80 -2.39
C LYS A 117 7.15 3.44 -3.07
N VAL A 118 8.14 2.56 -2.84
CA VAL A 118 8.12 1.20 -3.39
C VAL A 118 6.93 0.38 -2.86
N ILE A 119 6.59 0.52 -1.57
CA ILE A 119 5.44 -0.19 -0.96
C ILE A 119 4.11 0.32 -1.53
N ILE A 120 3.96 1.63 -1.70
CA ILE A 120 2.75 2.18 -2.34
C ILE A 120 2.65 1.67 -3.78
N GLY A 121 3.75 1.71 -4.54
CA GLY A 121 3.80 1.17 -5.90
C GLY A 121 3.47 -0.33 -5.98
N ARG A 122 3.93 -1.15 -5.02
CA ARG A 122 3.54 -2.58 -4.90
C ARG A 122 2.04 -2.74 -4.87
N TRP A 123 1.37 -1.95 -4.03
CA TRP A 123 -0.07 -2.02 -3.89
C TRP A 123 -0.80 -1.49 -5.12
N LEU A 124 -0.29 -0.44 -5.77
CA LEU A 124 -0.91 0.05 -7.01
C LEU A 124 -0.86 -0.97 -8.16
N LEU A 125 0.14 -1.85 -8.19
CA LEU A 125 0.21 -2.94 -9.17
C LEU A 125 -0.93 -3.95 -9.06
N THR A 126 -1.56 -4.08 -7.87
CA THR A 126 -2.75 -4.92 -7.70
C THR A 126 -4.03 -4.23 -8.23
N GLN A 127 -3.90 -3.02 -8.78
CA GLN A 127 -5.00 -2.19 -9.28
C GLN A 127 -6.16 -2.06 -8.28
N PRO A 128 -5.88 -1.71 -7.00
CA PRO A 128 -6.90 -1.67 -5.96
C PRO A 128 -7.94 -0.60 -6.29
N GLU A 129 -9.17 -0.84 -5.88
CA GLU A 129 -10.22 0.16 -5.84
C GLU A 129 -10.13 0.99 -4.55
N ILE A 130 -9.83 0.33 -3.43
CA ILE A 130 -9.69 0.93 -2.11
C ILE A 130 -8.24 0.77 -1.62
N LEU A 131 -7.54 1.89 -1.41
CA LEU A 131 -6.20 1.95 -0.84
C LEU A 131 -6.28 2.42 0.62
N MET A 132 -5.91 1.55 1.55
CA MET A 132 -5.82 1.86 2.97
C MET A 132 -4.37 2.16 3.34
N LEU A 133 -4.15 3.29 4.01
CA LEU A 133 -2.85 3.83 4.36
C LEU A 133 -2.78 4.02 5.87
N ASP A 134 -2.05 3.16 6.57
CA ASP A 134 -1.87 3.26 8.02
C ASP A 134 -0.53 3.94 8.34
N GLU A 135 -0.61 5.13 8.94
CA GLU A 135 0.51 6.02 9.27
C GLU A 135 1.55 6.12 8.11
N PRO A 136 1.12 6.49 6.89
CA PRO A 136 1.91 6.31 5.67
C PRO A 136 3.20 7.14 5.63
N THR A 137 3.35 8.11 6.53
CA THR A 137 4.53 8.95 6.65
C THR A 137 5.31 8.77 7.96
N ARG A 138 5.04 7.69 8.71
CA ARG A 138 5.79 7.40 9.94
C ARG A 138 7.23 7.03 9.62
N GLY A 139 8.17 7.70 10.31
CA GLY A 139 9.61 7.41 10.21
C GLY A 139 10.25 7.78 8.86
N ILE A 140 9.66 8.73 8.11
CA ILE A 140 10.27 9.36 6.93
C ILE A 140 10.53 10.86 7.21
N ASP A 141 11.50 11.44 6.51
CA ASP A 141 11.85 12.85 6.66
C ASP A 141 10.79 13.79 6.07
N ILE A 142 10.78 15.05 6.52
CA ILE A 142 9.77 16.06 6.15
C ILE A 142 9.67 16.27 4.62
N GLY A 143 10.78 16.19 3.89
CA GLY A 143 10.79 16.36 2.43
C GLY A 143 10.09 15.19 1.74
N ALA A 144 10.42 13.97 2.15
CA ALA A 144 9.76 12.77 1.66
C ALA A 144 8.25 12.72 2.01
N LYS A 145 7.83 13.23 3.17
CA LYS A 145 6.40 13.31 3.53
C LYS A 145 5.58 14.06 2.49
N PHE A 146 6.09 15.22 2.06
CA PHE A 146 5.40 16.03 1.07
C PHE A 146 5.23 15.30 -0.27
N GLU A 147 6.25 14.56 -0.72
CA GLU A 147 6.15 13.74 -1.94
C GLU A 147 5.09 12.64 -1.81
N ILE A 148 4.95 12.03 -0.63
CA ILE A 148 3.88 11.05 -0.36
C ILE A 148 2.49 11.71 -0.37
N TYR A 149 2.35 12.91 0.20
CA TYR A 149 1.07 13.64 0.19
C TYR A 149 0.61 13.98 -1.23
N GLN A 150 1.53 14.45 -2.07
CA GLN A 150 1.23 14.71 -3.49
C GLN A 150 0.78 13.45 -4.20
N LEU A 151 1.48 12.32 -3.98
CA LEU A 151 1.10 11.03 -4.53
C LEU A 151 -0.31 10.61 -4.09
N ILE A 152 -0.65 10.75 -2.80
CA ILE A 152 -2.00 10.43 -2.29
C ILE A 152 -3.06 11.28 -2.99
N GLN A 153 -2.83 12.60 -3.13
CA GLN A 153 -3.76 13.50 -3.82
C GLN A 153 -3.91 13.15 -5.31
N GLU A 154 -2.83 12.76 -5.99
CA GLU A 154 -2.88 12.32 -7.38
C GLU A 154 -3.66 11.01 -7.55
N LEU A 155 -3.53 10.09 -6.60
CA LEU A 155 -4.29 8.84 -6.59
C LEU A 155 -5.78 9.09 -6.33
N ALA A 156 -6.13 9.99 -5.40
CA ALA A 156 -7.50 10.38 -5.14
C ALA A 156 -8.19 10.96 -6.39
N LYS A 157 -7.45 11.72 -7.21
CA LYS A 157 -7.94 12.27 -8.50
C LYS A 157 -8.19 11.22 -9.59
N LYS A 158 -7.75 9.98 -9.41
CA LYS A 158 -7.89 8.86 -10.37
C LYS A 158 -9.00 7.89 -9.95
N ASP A 159 -10.06 8.40 -9.31
CA ASP A 159 -11.24 7.66 -8.86
C ASP A 159 -10.90 6.45 -7.96
N LYS A 160 -9.88 6.59 -7.11
CA LYS A 160 -9.53 5.60 -6.08
C LYS A 160 -10.09 6.01 -4.73
N GLY A 161 -10.71 5.08 -4.01
CA GLY A 161 -11.07 5.28 -2.61
C GLY A 161 -9.82 5.21 -1.75
N ILE A 162 -9.56 6.22 -0.93
CA ILE A 162 -8.42 6.22 0.00
C ILE A 162 -8.93 6.33 1.43
N ILE A 163 -8.49 5.41 2.29
CA ILE A 163 -8.71 5.47 3.74
C ILE A 163 -7.34 5.69 4.37
N MET A 164 -7.16 6.80 5.06
CA MET A 164 -5.90 7.11 5.72
C MET A 164 -6.08 7.15 7.23
N ILE A 165 -5.17 6.49 7.94
CA ILE A 165 -4.99 6.60 9.38
C ILE A 165 -3.71 7.38 9.60
N SER A 166 -3.79 8.42 10.41
CA SER A 166 -2.62 9.17 10.85
C SER A 166 -2.83 9.72 12.26
N SER A 167 -1.73 9.85 12.99
CA SER A 167 -1.65 10.54 14.26
C SER A 167 -1.29 12.02 14.10
N GLU A 168 -0.89 12.45 12.90
CA GLU A 168 -0.51 13.82 12.58
C GLU A 168 -1.70 14.59 11.98
N MET A 169 -2.34 15.45 12.78
CA MET A 169 -3.45 16.30 12.28
C MET A 169 -3.12 17.13 11.03
N PRO A 170 -1.91 17.72 10.87
CA PRO A 170 -1.56 18.43 9.65
C PRO A 170 -1.60 17.55 8.39
N GLU A 171 -1.25 16.26 8.51
CA GLU A 171 -1.34 15.29 7.41
C GLU A 171 -2.80 15.08 7.01
N LEU A 172 -3.67 14.77 7.98
CA LEU A 172 -5.11 14.57 7.75
C LEU A 172 -5.75 15.79 7.09
N LEU A 173 -5.51 16.99 7.62
CA LEU A 173 -6.08 18.23 7.08
C LEU A 173 -5.56 18.58 5.68
N GLY A 174 -4.36 18.12 5.32
CA GLY A 174 -3.73 18.44 4.03
C GLY A 174 -4.12 17.53 2.88
N VAL A 175 -4.61 16.31 3.14
CA VAL A 175 -4.81 15.29 2.10
C VAL A 175 -6.18 14.61 2.10
N THR A 176 -7.02 14.82 3.12
CA THR A 176 -8.32 14.14 3.22
C THR A 176 -9.48 15.08 2.94
N ASP A 177 -10.51 14.56 2.27
CA ASP A 177 -11.77 15.28 2.08
C ASP A 177 -12.65 15.28 3.34
N ARG A 178 -12.52 14.22 4.17
CA ARG A 178 -13.33 14.00 5.36
C ARG A 178 -12.50 13.29 6.44
N ILE A 179 -12.67 13.74 7.68
CA ILE A 179 -12.02 13.16 8.86
C ILE A 179 -13.08 12.54 9.76
N PHE A 180 -12.82 11.34 10.25
CA PHE A 180 -13.63 10.65 11.25
C PHE A 180 -12.80 10.48 12.52
N SER A 181 -13.37 10.83 13.67
CA SER A 181 -12.79 10.57 14.98
C SER A 181 -13.66 9.54 15.71
N ASN A 182 -13.02 8.52 16.28
CA ASN A 182 -13.66 7.68 17.29
C ASN A 182 -13.60 8.45 18.61
N GLU A 183 -14.74 8.93 19.09
CA GLU A 183 -14.91 9.34 20.49
C GLU A 183 -15.16 8.12 21.38
#